data_AF-A0A4C1T8R7-F1
#
_entry.id   AF-A0A4C1T8R7-F1
#
_cell.length_a   1.000
_cell.length_b   1.000
_cell.length_c   1.000
_cell.angle_alpha   90.00
_cell.angle_beta   90.00
_cell.angle_gamma   90.00
#
_symmetry.space_group_name_H-M   'P 1'
#
loop_
_entity.id
_entity.type
_entity.pdbx_description
1 polymer ?
#
loop_
_entity_poly.entity_id
_entity_poly.type
_entity_poly.pdbx_seq_one_letter_code
_entity_poly.pdbx_strand_id
1 'polypeptide(L)'
;MTTLRLSSVLCALPAVIKKLVQVYVSLHAYSQMWLMPSSHAHAPFADDGVLMEMGKLATAALADLYGTKYQVGSAAELKQPASGMSHDWAKARAGVKYAYHVDLRDAGGPYGYLLPGSQIVSTARETWQAIRAVVDNLTPGA
;
A
#
# COMPACT_ATOMS: atom_id res chain seq x y z
N MET A 1 6.49 -29.91 22.15
CA MET A 1 5.60 -28.86 21.62
C MET A 1 6.41 -28.04 20.62
N THR A 2 6.35 -28.41 19.35
CA THR A 2 7.17 -27.80 18.29
C THR A 2 6.34 -26.76 17.58
N THR A 3 6.65 -25.49 17.81
CA THR A 3 5.96 -24.36 17.17
C THR A 3 6.40 -24.29 15.71
N LEU A 4 5.54 -24.74 14.79
CA LEU A 4 5.69 -24.49 13.36
C LEU A 4 5.60 -22.98 13.11
N ARG A 5 6.75 -22.30 12.95
CA ARG A 5 6.80 -20.95 12.40
C ARG A 5 6.46 -21.03 10.91
N LEU A 6 5.26 -20.61 10.52
CA LEU A 6 5.02 -20.13 9.16
C LEU A 6 5.84 -18.83 8.96
N SER A 7 7.14 -18.95 8.67
CA SER A 7 7.90 -17.83 8.11
C SER A 7 8.09 -18.10 6.62
N SER A 8 7.15 -17.55 5.86
CA SER A 8 7.03 -17.62 4.42
C SER A 8 8.16 -16.90 3.68
N VAL A 9 8.27 -17.21 2.38
CA VAL A 9 9.27 -16.79 1.37
C VAL A 9 9.69 -15.32 1.47
N LEU A 10 8.80 -14.41 1.85
CA LEU A 10 9.09 -12.98 1.96
C LEU A 10 10.08 -12.64 3.09
N CYS A 11 9.98 -13.33 4.23
CA CYS A 11 10.85 -13.10 5.38
C CYS A 11 12.27 -13.64 5.13
N ALA A 12 12.35 -14.73 4.35
CA ALA A 12 13.57 -15.42 3.95
C ALA A 12 14.34 -14.74 2.80
N LEU A 13 13.87 -13.59 2.29
CA LEU A 13 14.62 -12.82 1.30
C LEU A 13 16.02 -12.48 1.86
N PRO A 14 17.10 -12.82 1.13
CA PRO A 14 18.45 -12.47 1.51
C PRO A 14 18.58 -10.97 1.80
N ALA A 15 19.44 -10.60 2.75
CA ALA A 15 19.64 -9.19 3.15
C ALA A 15 20.00 -8.27 1.96
N VAL A 16 20.63 -8.82 0.93
CA VAL A 16 20.93 -8.12 -0.33
C VAL A 16 19.66 -7.67 -1.05
N ILE A 17 18.65 -8.52 -1.15
CA ILE A 17 17.39 -8.19 -1.82
C ILE A 17 16.61 -7.14 -1.03
N LYS A 18 16.65 -7.19 0.31
CA LYS A 18 16.00 -6.20 1.18
C LYS A 18 16.52 -4.77 0.96
N LYS A 19 17.80 -4.61 0.60
CA LYS A 19 18.39 -3.29 0.26
C LYS A 19 18.06 -2.81 -1.16
N LEU A 20 17.58 -3.68 -2.05
CA LEU A 20 17.21 -3.32 -3.43
C LEU A 20 15.73 -2.91 -3.55
N VAL A 21 14.88 -3.33 -2.62
CA VAL A 21 13.46 -3.02 -2.63
C VAL A 21 13.22 -1.62 -2.06
N GLN A 22 13.03 -0.65 -2.95
CA GLN A 22 12.72 0.73 -2.58
C GLN A 22 11.23 0.95 -2.29
N VAL A 23 10.36 0.19 -2.97
CA VAL A 23 8.90 0.31 -2.87
C VAL A 23 8.27 -1.06 -2.63
N TYR A 24 7.34 -1.12 -1.68
CA TYR A 24 6.48 -2.27 -1.41
C TYR A 24 5.02 -1.83 -1.52
N VAL A 25 4.23 -2.50 -2.35
CA VAL A 25 2.79 -2.26 -2.48
C VAL A 25 2.06 -3.59 -2.35
N SER A 26 1.17 -3.69 -1.37
CA SER A 26 0.22 -4.81 -1.27
C SER A 26 -1.12 -4.38 -1.88
N LEU A 27 -1.56 -5.07 -2.93
CA LEU A 27 -2.83 -4.79 -3.60
C LEU A 27 -3.94 -5.66 -3.03
N HIS A 28 -5.02 -5.01 -2.62
CA HIS A 28 -6.20 -5.60 -2.02
C HIS A 28 -7.47 -4.98 -2.63
N ALA A 29 -8.63 -5.47 -2.22
CA ALA A 29 -9.91 -4.85 -2.45
C ALA A 29 -10.76 -5.03 -1.19
N TYR A 30 -11.74 -4.20 -0.90
CA TYR A 30 -12.18 -2.98 -1.60
C TYR A 30 -12.21 -1.83 -0.59
N SER A 31 -12.26 -0.58 -1.07
CA SER A 31 -12.65 0.64 -0.34
C SER A 31 -12.09 1.94 -0.96
N GLN A 32 -11.27 1.84 -2.01
CA GLN A 32 -10.54 2.98 -2.58
C GLN A 32 -9.69 3.70 -1.53
N MET A 33 -8.78 2.98 -0.89
CA MET A 33 -7.89 3.50 0.14
C MET A 33 -6.43 3.23 -0.22
N TRP A 34 -5.58 4.23 -0.01
CA TRP A 34 -4.13 4.18 -0.14
C TRP A 34 -3.52 4.31 1.26
N LEU A 35 -3.29 3.17 1.89
CA LEU A 35 -2.95 3.08 3.30
C LEU A 35 -1.44 3.04 3.50
N MET A 36 -0.97 3.84 4.44
CA MET A 36 0.40 3.82 4.94
C MET A 36 0.48 3.11 6.31
N PRO A 37 1.64 2.54 6.66
CA PRO A 37 1.94 2.16 8.03
C PRO A 37 1.75 3.33 9.01
N SER A 38 1.52 3.12 10.31
CA SER A 38 1.31 1.84 11.01
C SER A 38 -0.16 1.40 10.99
N SER A 39 -0.40 0.09 10.90
CA SER A 39 -1.74 -0.49 11.09
C SER A 39 -2.06 -0.85 12.54
N HIS A 40 -1.05 -1.10 13.37
CA HIS A 40 -1.24 -1.69 14.71
C HIS A 40 -1.48 -0.66 15.82
N ALA A 41 -0.82 0.50 15.71
CA ALA A 41 -0.89 1.56 16.71
C ALA A 41 -0.98 2.90 15.99
N HIS A 42 -1.63 3.90 16.62
CA HIS A 42 -1.57 5.31 16.20
C HIS A 42 -0.19 5.93 16.46
N ALA A 43 0.88 5.15 16.30
CA ALA A 43 2.26 5.56 16.46
C ALA A 43 2.83 5.79 15.05
N PRO A 44 3.08 7.05 14.67
CA PRO A 44 3.59 7.36 13.35
C PRO A 44 5.07 6.93 13.20
N PHE A 45 5.50 6.64 11.98
CA PHE A 45 6.93 6.56 11.65
C PHE A 45 7.51 7.95 11.40
N ALA A 46 8.82 8.08 11.57
CA ALA A 46 9.51 9.38 11.44
C ALA A 46 9.36 10.02 10.04
N ASP A 47 9.12 9.23 9.00
CA ASP A 47 8.97 9.67 7.61
C ASP A 47 7.53 9.53 7.07
N ASP A 48 6.54 9.46 7.96
CA ASP A 48 5.12 9.39 7.60
C ASP A 48 4.65 10.58 6.75
N GLY A 49 5.22 11.77 6.95
CA GLY A 49 4.96 12.93 6.11
C GLY A 49 5.29 12.69 4.64
N VAL A 50 6.43 12.04 4.37
CA VAL A 50 6.85 11.70 2.99
C VAL A 50 5.94 10.62 2.41
N LEU A 51 5.56 9.62 3.19
CA LEU A 51 4.63 8.58 2.75
C LEU A 51 3.26 9.16 2.39
N MET A 52 2.76 10.09 3.20
CA MET A 52 1.51 10.81 2.99
C MET A 52 1.55 11.66 1.72
N GLU A 53 2.61 12.43 1.50
CA GLU A 53 2.79 13.25 0.29
C GLU A 53 2.84 12.39 -0.97
N MET A 54 3.62 11.31 -0.94
CA MET A 54 3.71 10.35 -2.05
C MET A 54 2.38 9.63 -2.31
N GLY A 55 1.62 9.29 -1.27
CA GLY A 55 0.27 8.73 -1.42
C GLY A 55 -0.72 9.72 -2.03
N LYS A 56 -0.67 11.00 -1.64
CA LYS A 56 -1.48 12.06 -2.27
C LYS A 56 -1.11 12.26 -3.74
N LEU A 57 0.18 12.23 -4.07
CA LEU A 57 0.66 12.28 -5.45
C LEU A 57 0.14 11.08 -6.26
N ALA A 58 0.24 9.86 -5.71
CA ALA A 58 -0.23 8.64 -6.35
C ALA A 58 -1.74 8.70 -6.65
N THR A 59 -2.53 9.07 -5.64
CA THR A 59 -4.00 9.13 -5.74
C THR A 59 -4.50 10.27 -6.61
N ALA A 60 -3.77 11.37 -6.72
CA ALA A 60 -4.04 12.41 -7.70
C ALA A 60 -3.82 11.90 -9.14
N ALA A 61 -2.68 11.26 -9.41
CA ALA A 61 -2.38 10.69 -10.73
C ALA A 61 -3.37 9.58 -11.14
N LEU A 62 -3.86 8.81 -10.17
CA LEU A 62 -4.93 7.84 -10.36
C LEU A 62 -6.22 8.51 -10.83
N ALA A 63 -6.61 9.59 -10.13
CA ALA A 63 -7.84 10.32 -10.40
C ALA A 63 -7.84 10.98 -11.80
N ASP A 64 -6.68 11.29 -12.38
CA ASP A 64 -6.60 11.94 -13.71
C ASP A 64 -7.20 11.11 -14.85
N LEU A 65 -7.28 9.77 -14.72
CA LEU A 65 -7.86 8.95 -15.78
C LEU A 65 -9.39 8.94 -15.76
N TYR A 66 -9.99 8.73 -14.59
CA TYR A 66 -11.43 8.43 -14.46
C TYR A 66 -12.12 9.20 -13.32
N GLY A 67 -11.45 10.16 -12.68
CA GLY A 67 -11.96 10.93 -11.55
C GLY A 67 -12.17 10.11 -10.27
N THR A 68 -11.65 8.88 -10.20
CA THR A 68 -11.85 8.00 -9.04
C THR A 68 -11.02 8.47 -7.86
N LYS A 69 -11.67 8.62 -6.71
CA LYS A 69 -11.07 9.23 -5.52
C LYS A 69 -10.69 8.14 -4.53
N TYR A 70 -9.42 8.15 -4.13
CA TYR A 70 -8.90 7.29 -3.08
C TYR A 70 -8.59 8.14 -1.85
N GLN A 71 -8.85 7.60 -0.65
CA GLN A 71 -8.43 8.23 0.60
C GLN A 71 -6.99 7.84 0.93
N VAL A 72 -6.22 8.75 1.49
CA VAL A 72 -4.83 8.52 1.90
C VAL A 72 -4.72 8.75 3.40
N GLY A 73 -4.10 7.82 4.11
CA GLY A 73 -3.94 7.91 5.57
C GLY A 73 -3.35 6.66 6.16
N SER A 74 -3.04 6.70 7.46
CA SER A 74 -2.58 5.49 8.12
C SER A 74 -3.69 4.44 8.16
N ALA A 75 -3.30 3.16 8.06
CA ALA A 75 -4.26 2.07 8.15
C ALA A 75 -5.03 2.08 9.48
N ALA A 76 -4.39 2.47 10.59
CA ALA A 76 -5.06 2.59 11.89
C ALA A 76 -6.06 3.77 11.99
N GLU A 77 -5.90 4.82 11.19
CA GLU A 77 -6.85 5.96 11.16
C GLU A 77 -8.04 5.71 10.24
N LEU A 78 -7.79 5.18 9.04
CA LEU A 78 -8.83 4.96 8.03
C LEU A 78 -9.58 3.64 8.22
N LYS A 79 -8.98 2.69 8.95
CA LYS A 79 -9.57 1.38 9.27
C LYS A 79 -9.42 1.07 10.75
N GLN A 80 -9.92 -0.11 11.14
CA GLN A 80 -9.71 -0.63 12.48
C GLN A 80 -8.24 -1.06 12.66
N PRO A 81 -7.61 -0.75 13.81
CA PRO A 81 -6.25 -1.19 14.09
C PRO A 81 -6.09 -2.70 13.96
N ALA A 82 -5.05 -3.14 13.25
CA ALA A 82 -4.74 -4.54 13.00
C ALA A 82 -3.22 -4.77 13.09
N SER A 83 -2.83 -5.93 13.61
CA SER A 83 -1.42 -6.34 13.69
C SER A 83 -1.08 -7.37 12.61
N GLY A 84 0.21 -7.49 12.29
CA GLY A 84 0.70 -8.50 11.34
C GLY A 84 0.53 -8.14 9.87
N MET A 85 0.21 -6.88 9.56
CA MET A 85 0.09 -6.41 8.18
C MET A 85 1.46 -6.43 7.48
N SER A 86 1.51 -6.90 6.24
CA SER A 86 2.76 -7.09 5.50
C SER A 86 3.47 -5.78 5.19
N HIS A 87 2.72 -4.70 4.94
CA HIS A 87 3.30 -3.37 4.71
C HIS A 87 3.93 -2.78 5.98
N ASP A 88 3.36 -3.02 7.16
CA ASP A 88 4.00 -2.69 8.45
C ASP A 88 5.32 -3.45 8.63
N TRP A 89 5.34 -4.76 8.31
CA TRP A 89 6.57 -5.55 8.35
C TRP A 89 7.61 -5.06 7.34
N ALA A 90 7.19 -4.73 6.12
CA ALA A 90 8.09 -4.21 5.08
C ALA A 90 8.77 -2.92 5.54
N LYS A 91 8.01 -2.02 6.16
CA LYS A 91 8.51 -0.77 6.73
C LYS A 91 9.42 -1.00 7.94
N ALA A 92 8.91 -1.69 8.97
CA ALA A 92 9.58 -1.77 10.27
C ALA A 92 10.72 -2.80 10.35
N ARG A 93 10.67 -3.87 9.55
CA ARG A 93 11.63 -5.00 9.63
C ARG A 93 12.46 -5.18 8.37
N ALA A 94 11.89 -4.94 7.19
CA ALA A 94 12.64 -5.03 5.94
C ALA A 94 13.34 -3.70 5.56
N GLY A 95 12.97 -2.59 6.20
CA GLY A 95 13.58 -1.28 5.96
C GLY A 95 13.15 -0.63 4.64
N VAL A 96 12.02 -1.05 4.06
CA VAL A 96 11.50 -0.47 2.83
C VAL A 96 10.93 0.91 3.13
N LYS A 97 11.47 1.94 2.49
CA LYS A 97 11.06 3.33 2.72
C LYS A 97 9.61 3.59 2.30
N TYR A 98 9.23 3.17 1.10
CA TYR A 98 7.89 3.40 0.55
C TYR A 98 7.07 2.11 0.64
N ALA A 99 6.30 1.94 1.72
CA ALA A 99 5.46 0.76 1.93
C ALA A 99 3.99 1.16 2.00
N TYR A 100 3.14 0.52 1.20
CA TYR A 100 1.72 0.81 1.10
C TYR A 100 0.84 -0.44 1.04
N HIS A 101 -0.38 -0.29 1.53
CA HIS A 101 -1.49 -1.22 1.32
C HIS A 101 -2.57 -0.47 0.55
N VAL A 102 -2.99 -1.00 -0.60
CA VAL A 102 -3.95 -0.32 -1.47
C VAL A 102 -5.19 -1.17 -1.60
N ASP A 103 -6.32 -0.66 -1.12
CA ASP A 103 -7.63 -1.24 -1.36
C ASP A 103 -8.24 -0.61 -2.59
N LEU A 104 -8.41 -1.42 -3.64
CA LEU A 104 -8.93 -1.00 -4.94
C LEU A 104 -10.45 -0.74 -4.90
N ARG A 105 -11.02 -0.53 -6.08
CA ARG A 105 -12.46 -0.35 -6.29
C ARG A 105 -13.29 -1.53 -5.76
N ASP A 106 -14.56 -1.31 -5.39
CA ASP A 106 -15.26 -0.01 -5.30
C ASP A 106 -15.20 0.59 -3.88
N ALA A 107 -15.89 1.71 -3.64
CA ALA A 107 -16.02 2.32 -2.33
C ALA A 107 -17.49 2.62 -2.03
N GLY A 108 -18.09 1.86 -1.12
CA GLY A 108 -19.51 2.02 -0.76
C GLY A 108 -20.49 1.72 -1.90
N GLY A 109 -20.01 1.11 -2.99
CA GLY A 109 -20.83 0.59 -4.08
C GLY A 109 -21.39 -0.80 -3.75
N PRO A 110 -22.29 -1.33 -4.59
CA PRO A 110 -22.97 -2.60 -4.32
C PRO A 110 -22.08 -3.82 -4.55
N TYR A 111 -20.88 -3.65 -5.13
CA TYR A 111 -20.12 -4.78 -5.64
C TYR A 111 -19.11 -5.30 -4.63
N GLY A 112 -18.37 -4.41 -3.96
CA GLY A 112 -17.28 -4.80 -3.06
C GLY A 112 -16.32 -5.77 -3.73
N TYR A 113 -16.25 -7.01 -3.22
CA TYR A 113 -15.40 -8.07 -3.79
C TYR A 113 -15.90 -8.64 -5.13
N LEU A 114 -17.17 -8.44 -5.48
CA LEU A 114 -17.80 -8.93 -6.72
C LEU A 114 -17.86 -7.84 -7.79
N LEU A 115 -16.74 -7.12 -7.97
CA LEU A 115 -16.64 -6.05 -8.96
C LEU A 115 -16.88 -6.58 -10.39
N PRO A 116 -17.74 -5.95 -11.20
CA PRO A 116 -18.03 -6.42 -12.56
C PRO A 116 -16.76 -6.50 -13.40
N GLY A 117 -16.68 -7.52 -14.26
CA GLY A 117 -15.53 -7.73 -15.14
C GLY A 117 -15.22 -6.54 -16.06
N SER A 118 -16.25 -5.74 -16.40
CA SER A 118 -16.10 -4.49 -17.17
C SER A 118 -15.26 -3.42 -16.47
N GLN A 119 -15.07 -3.50 -15.15
CA GLN A 119 -14.25 -2.56 -14.37
C GLN A 119 -12.80 -3.02 -14.14
N ILE A 120 -12.42 -4.24 -14.58
CA ILE A 120 -11.07 -4.76 -14.35
C ILE A 120 -10.02 -3.87 -15.03
N VAL A 121 -10.23 -3.56 -16.31
CA VAL A 121 -9.24 -2.82 -17.11
C VAL A 121 -9.12 -1.36 -16.65
N SER A 122 -10.23 -0.70 -16.29
CA SER A 122 -10.19 0.66 -15.76
C SER A 122 -9.48 0.71 -14.40
N THR A 123 -9.82 -0.20 -13.48
CA THR A 123 -9.15 -0.31 -12.18
C THR A 123 -7.66 -0.56 -12.33
N ALA A 124 -7.24 -1.47 -13.22
CA ALA A 124 -5.83 -1.75 -13.45
C ALA A 124 -5.09 -0.53 -14.03
N ARG A 125 -5.69 0.21 -14.97
CA ARG A 125 -5.06 1.38 -15.61
C ARG A 125 -4.84 2.53 -14.62
N GLU A 126 -5.83 2.86 -13.81
CA GLU A 126 -5.69 3.95 -12.83
C GLU A 126 -4.72 3.57 -11.70
N THR A 127 -4.75 2.31 -11.25
CA THR A 127 -3.82 1.80 -10.25
C THR A 127 -2.38 1.84 -10.77
N TRP A 128 -2.18 1.48 -12.03
CA TRP A 128 -0.86 1.55 -12.67
C TRP A 128 -0.34 2.99 -12.75
N GLN A 129 -1.20 3.98 -13.05
CA GLN A 129 -0.80 5.39 -13.02
C GLN A 129 -0.35 5.84 -11.63
N ALA A 130 -1.07 5.46 -10.57
CA ALA A 130 -0.64 5.72 -9.19
C ALA A 130 0.73 5.12 -8.88
N ILE A 131 0.92 3.83 -9.16
CA ILE A 131 2.18 3.13 -8.89
C ILE A 131 3.34 3.78 -9.66
N ARG A 132 3.12 4.09 -10.94
CA ARG A 132 4.11 4.77 -11.76
C ARG A 132 4.47 6.14 -11.19
N ALA A 133 3.49 6.92 -10.75
CA ALA A 133 3.72 8.22 -10.16
C ALA A 133 4.61 8.13 -8.89
N VAL A 134 4.43 7.09 -8.07
CA VAL A 134 5.34 6.81 -6.94
C VAL A 134 6.76 6.48 -7.42
N VAL A 135 6.88 5.57 -8.39
CA VAL A 135 8.19 5.11 -8.90
C VAL A 135 8.97 6.24 -9.58
N ASP A 136 8.30 7.07 -10.38
CA ASP A 136 8.91 8.17 -11.12
C ASP A 136 9.38 9.31 -10.18
N ASN A 137 8.88 9.36 -8.93
CA ASN A 137 9.22 10.38 -7.93
C ASN A 137 10.01 9.82 -6.73
N LEU A 138 10.63 8.65 -6.87
CA LEU A 138 11.52 8.12 -5.82
C LEU A 138 12.74 9.02 -5.66
N THR A 139 13.06 9.34 -4.41
CA THR A 139 14.28 10.10 -4.09
C THR A 139 15.50 9.16 -4.07
N PRO A 140 16.56 9.42 -4.85
CA PRO A 140 17.78 8.61 -4.80
C PRO A 140 18.47 8.76 -3.45
N GLY A 141 18.80 7.64 -2.79
CA GLY A 141 19.78 7.60 -1.71
C GLY A 141 19.28 7.89 -0.29
N ALA A 142 18.07 7.47 0.07
CA ALA A 142 17.63 7.41 1.47
C ALA A 142 17.84 6.02 2.08
#